data_AF-A0A7C7AGT3-F1
#
_entry.id   AF-A0A7C7AGT3-F1
#
_cell.length_a   1.000
_cell.length_b   1.000
_cell.length_c   1.000
_cell.angle_alpha   90.00
_cell.angle_beta   90.00
_cell.angle_gamma   90.00
#
_symmetry.space_group_name_H-M   'P 1'
#
loop_
_entity.id
_entity.type
_entity.pdbx_description
1 polymer ?
#
loop_
_entity_poly.entity_id
_entity_poly.type
_entity_poly.pdbx_seq_one_letter_code
_entity_poly.pdbx_strand_id
1 'polypeptide(L)'
;MEIKYFDALMEAIELINDGIQIIDASGKIVYHNAAAKQLDEIDAEKAIGRHILEVYPSLTFETSTIMNVLKTGKPIYNVEQNFVNYKG
;
A
#
# COMPACT_ATOMS: atom_id res chain seq x y z
N MET A 1 22.24 -13.37 -3.41
CA MET A 1 21.67 -14.23 -4.46
C MET A 1 20.96 -13.29 -5.41
N GLU A 2 21.44 -13.16 -6.63
CA GLU A 2 20.86 -12.24 -7.61
C GLU A 2 19.57 -12.88 -8.16
N ILE A 3 18.43 -12.25 -7.91
CA ILE A 3 17.14 -12.74 -8.40
C ILE A 3 17.03 -12.29 -9.85
N LYS A 4 17.21 -13.23 -10.78
CA LYS A 4 17.10 -12.98 -12.21
C LYS A 4 15.78 -12.24 -12.51
N TYR A 5 15.87 -11.12 -13.23
CA TYR A 5 14.76 -10.22 -13.62
C TYR A 5 14.13 -9.35 -12.53
N PHE A 6 14.68 -9.30 -11.30
CA PHE A 6 14.11 -8.46 -10.23
C PHE A 6 14.03 -6.98 -10.64
N ASP A 7 15.10 -6.43 -11.20
CA ASP A 7 15.13 -5.03 -11.62
C ASP A 7 14.08 -4.73 -12.71
N ALA A 8 13.97 -5.61 -13.71
CA ALA A 8 12.97 -5.47 -14.77
C ALA A 8 11.52 -5.56 -14.24
N LEU A 9 11.29 -6.39 -13.22
CA LEU A 9 9.99 -6.47 -12.55
C LEU A 9 9.69 -5.18 -11.76
N MET A 10 10.67 -4.67 -11.01
CA MET A 10 10.52 -3.42 -10.27
C MET A 10 10.27 -2.24 -11.21
N GLU A 11 11.01 -2.14 -12.31
CA GLU A 11 10.76 -1.13 -13.36
C GLU A 11 9.34 -1.25 -13.94
N ALA A 12 8.88 -2.47 -14.21
CA ALA A 12 7.52 -2.67 -14.71
C ALA A 12 6.46 -2.22 -13.69
N ILE A 13 6.64 -2.50 -12.40
CA ILE A 13 5.72 -2.09 -11.32
C ILE A 13 5.69 -0.56 -11.18
N GLU A 14 6.82 0.13 -11.33
CA GLU A 14 6.89 1.59 -11.31
C GLU A 14 6.17 2.26 -12.47
N LEU A 15 6.05 1.57 -13.61
CA LEU A 15 5.38 2.06 -14.82
C LEU A 15 3.87 1.77 -14.85
N ILE A 16 3.34 0.98 -13.91
CA ILE A 16 1.91 0.69 -13.81
C ILE A 16 1.17 1.94 -13.31
N ASN A 17 0.09 2.31 -14.00
CA ASN A 17 -0.74 3.47 -13.67
C ASN A 17 -1.63 3.25 -12.42
N ASP A 18 -1.84 1.99 -12.03
CA ASP A 18 -2.57 1.65 -10.80
C ASP A 18 -1.64 1.74 -9.59
N GLY A 19 -2.17 2.27 -8.49
CA GLY A 19 -1.45 2.33 -7.22
C GLY A 19 -1.17 0.93 -6.68
N ILE A 20 0.11 0.60 -6.51
CA ILE A 20 0.56 -0.65 -5.91
C ILE A 20 1.24 -0.32 -4.59
N GLN A 21 0.84 -1.01 -3.52
CA GLN A 21 1.45 -0.92 -2.20
C GLN A 21 1.73 -2.31 -1.65
N ILE A 22 2.81 -2.45 -0.89
CA ILE A 22 3.13 -3.68 -0.16
C ILE A 22 3.15 -3.37 1.31
N ILE A 23 2.42 -4.19 2.08
CA ILE A 23 2.24 -4.06 3.52
C ILE A 23 2.78 -5.33 4.18
N ASP A 24 3.58 -5.18 5.23
CA ASP A 24 4.04 -6.33 6.02
C ASP A 24 2.95 -6.87 6.96
N ALA A 25 3.23 -8.02 7.59
CA ALA A 25 2.28 -8.68 8.49
C ALA A 25 1.96 -7.87 9.77
N SER A 26 2.76 -6.85 10.10
CA SER A 26 2.51 -5.93 11.21
C SER A 26 1.66 -4.72 10.81
N GLY A 27 1.26 -4.63 9.55
CA GLY A 27 0.48 -3.51 9.02
C GLY A 27 1.34 -2.31 8.63
N LYS A 28 2.65 -2.46 8.43
CA LYS A 28 3.52 -1.37 8.00
C LYS A 28 3.69 -1.34 6.48
N ILE A 29 3.66 -0.14 5.92
CA ILE A 29 3.95 0.06 4.49
C ILE A 29 5.44 -0.19 4.27
N VAL A 30 5.79 -1.09 3.35
CA VAL A 30 7.19 -1.40 3.01
C VAL A 30 7.56 -0.97 1.59
N TYR A 31 6.55 -0.72 0.74
CA TYR A 31 6.74 -0.25 -0.63
C TYR A 31 5.46 0.39 -1.15
N HIS A 32 5.61 1.33 -2.08
CA HIS A 32 4.56 1.76 -2.99
C HIS A 32 5.18 2.32 -4.27
N ASN A 33 4.47 2.19 -5.39
CA ASN A 33 4.94 2.67 -6.69
C ASN A 33 4.64 4.15 -6.93
N ALA A 34 5.14 4.69 -8.05
CA ALA A 34 4.90 6.07 -8.48
C ALA A 34 3.40 6.43 -8.56
N ALA A 35 2.54 5.52 -9.04
CA ALA A 35 1.10 5.77 -9.12
C ALA A 35 0.44 5.92 -7.74
N ALA A 36 0.78 5.06 -6.77
CA ALA A 36 0.29 5.18 -5.40
C ALA A 36 0.74 6.49 -4.75
N LYS A 37 2.00 6.90 -4.98
CA LYS A 37 2.50 8.22 -4.54
C LYS A 37 1.65 9.37 -5.08
N GLN A 38 1.27 9.31 -6.36
CA GLN A 38 0.47 10.35 -7.01
C GLN A 38 -0.96 10.39 -6.47
N LEU A 39 -1.59 9.21 -6.31
CA LEU A 39 -2.96 9.09 -5.79
C LEU A 39 -3.09 9.58 -4.35
N ASP A 40 -2.13 9.21 -3.50
CA ASP A 40 -2.15 9.56 -2.08
C ASP A 40 -1.49 10.91 -1.78
N GLU A 41 -0.83 11.52 -2.76
CA GLU A 41 0.03 12.70 -2.59
C GLU A 41 1.05 12.57 -1.45
N ILE A 42 1.50 11.34 -1.14
CA ILE A 42 2.43 11.04 -0.05
C ILE A 42 3.73 10.49 -0.62
N ASP A 43 4.84 11.14 -0.28
CA ASP A 43 6.18 10.65 -0.61
C ASP A 43 6.50 9.34 0.14
N ALA A 44 7.27 8.46 -0.50
CA ALA A 44 7.69 7.18 0.07
C ALA A 44 8.38 7.27 1.41
N GLU A 45 9.27 8.24 1.54
CA GLU A 45 9.99 8.52 2.77
C GLU A 45 9.07 8.86 3.95
N LYS A 46 7.83 9.30 3.67
CA LYS A 46 6.84 9.67 4.70
C LYS A 46 5.83 8.55 4.98
N ALA A 47 5.78 7.50 4.15
CA ALA A 47 4.85 6.37 4.29
C ALA A 47 5.55 5.09 4.74
N ILE A 48 6.72 4.78 4.18
CA ILE A 48 7.46 3.55 4.45
C ILE A 48 7.84 3.47 5.93
N GLY A 49 7.57 2.31 6.53
CA GLY A 49 7.83 2.01 7.94
C GLY A 49 6.71 2.41 8.90
N ARG A 50 5.73 3.20 8.46
CA ARG A 50 4.56 3.59 9.27
C ARG A 50 3.43 2.57 9.15
N HIS A 51 2.65 2.45 10.21
CA HIS A 51 1.45 1.61 10.18
C HIS A 51 0.39 2.23 9.26
N ILE A 52 -0.35 1.42 8.50
CA ILE A 52 -1.35 1.92 7.52
C ILE A 52 -2.38 2.86 8.16
N LEU A 53 -2.78 2.61 9.41
CA LEU A 53 -3.76 3.45 10.13
C LEU A 53 -3.18 4.79 10.59
N GLU A 54 -1.86 4.96 10.62
CA GLU A 54 -1.23 6.28 10.80
C GLU A 54 -1.25 7.09 9.51
N VAL A 55 -1.20 6.40 8.37
CA VAL A 55 -1.18 7.02 7.04
C VAL A 55 -2.59 7.32 6.55
N TYR A 56 -3.55 6.43 6.83
CA TYR A 56 -4.96 6.54 6.49
C TYR A 56 -5.82 6.53 7.77
N PRO A 57 -5.81 7.62 8.56
CA PRO A 57 -6.46 7.67 9.87
C PRO A 57 -7.99 7.63 9.80
N SER A 58 -8.59 7.76 8.62
CA SER A 58 -10.04 7.55 8.44
C SER A 58 -10.45 6.08 8.54
N LEU A 59 -9.50 5.16 8.51
CA LEU A 59 -9.73 3.72 8.55
C LEU A 59 -9.53 3.17 9.97
N THR A 60 -10.07 1.98 10.21
CA THR A 60 -9.85 1.19 11.44
C THR A 60 -9.43 -0.23 11.08
N PHE A 61 -9.16 -1.06 12.10
CA PHE A 61 -8.90 -2.48 11.92
C PHE A 61 -10.09 -3.22 11.27
N GLU A 62 -11.31 -2.71 11.45
CA GLU A 62 -12.56 -3.28 10.94
C GLU A 62 -12.92 -2.74 9.55
N THR A 63 -12.67 -1.46 9.30
CA THR A 63 -13.09 -0.79 8.05
C THR A 63 -12.03 -0.84 6.96
N SER A 64 -10.76 -1.08 7.27
CA SER A 64 -9.69 -1.21 6.29
C SER A 64 -9.77 -2.55 5.54
N THR A 65 -9.80 -2.50 4.21
CA THR A 65 -9.65 -3.69 3.36
C THR A 65 -8.31 -4.40 3.61
N ILE A 66 -7.22 -3.63 3.77
CA ILE A 66 -5.87 -4.16 4.08
C ILE A 66 -5.88 -4.91 5.42
N MET A 67 -6.42 -4.31 6.48
CA MET A 67 -6.44 -4.96 7.80
C MET A 67 -7.33 -6.22 7.81
N ASN A 68 -8.42 -6.21 7.05
CA ASN A 68 -9.25 -7.40 6.87
C ASN A 68 -8.51 -8.53 6.15
N VAL A 69 -7.73 -8.23 5.10
CA VAL A 69 -6.88 -9.22 4.43
C VAL A 69 -5.82 -9.75 5.39
N LEU A 70 -5.13 -8.89 6.13
CA LEU A 70 -4.10 -9.30 7.11
C LEU A 70 -4.69 -10.20 8.21
N LYS A 71 -5.90 -9.89 8.70
CA LYS A 71 -6.58 -10.67 9.74
C LYS A 71 -7.06 -12.03 9.23
N THR A 72 -7.57 -12.09 8.00
CA THR A 72 -8.27 -13.28 7.49
C THR A 72 -7.41 -14.17 6.59
N GLY A 73 -6.33 -13.63 6.03
CA GLY A 73 -5.54 -14.27 4.98
C GLY A 73 -6.30 -14.44 3.66
N LYS A 74 -7.49 -13.84 3.52
CA LYS A 74 -8.33 -13.96 2.33
C LYS A 74 -8.25 -12.69 1.49
N PRO A 75 -8.01 -12.79 0.17
CA PRO A 75 -7.97 -11.62 -0.69
C PRO A 75 -9.36 -11.00 -0.86
N ILE A 76 -9.38 -9.69 -1.09
CA ILE A 76 -10.59 -8.91 -1.41
C ILE A 76 -10.42 -8.36 -2.83
N TYR A 77 -11.46 -8.47 -3.66
CA TYR A 77 -11.45 -8.03 -5.05
C TYR A 77 -12.66 -7.14 -5.33
N ASN A 78 -12.49 -6.15 -6.22
CA ASN A 78 -13.58 -5.30 -6.73
C ASN A 78 -14.41 -4.60 -5.62
N VAL A 79 -13.74 -4.16 -4.55
CA VAL A 79 -14.35 -3.37 -3.47
C VAL A 79 -13.77 -1.97 -3.51
N GLU A 80 -14.63 -0.97 -3.59
CA GLU A 80 -14.24 0.43 -3.41
C GLU A 80 -13.98 0.69 -1.93
N GLN A 81 -12.79 1.20 -1.62
CA GLN A 81 -12.41 1.64 -0.29
C GLN A 81 -12.35 3.16 -0.27
N ASN A 82 -13.26 3.77 0.48
CA ASN A 82 -13.19 5.21 0.75
C ASN A 82 -12.25 5.46 1.93
N PHE A 83 -11.28 6.36 1.75
CA PHE A 83 -10.33 6.73 2.80
C PHE A 83 -9.88 8.18 2.65
N VAL A 84 -9.38 8.73 3.76
CA VAL A 84 -8.71 10.01 3.85
C VAL A 84 -7.35 9.76 4.49
N ASN A 85 -6.30 10.27 3.86
CA ASN A 85 -4.95 10.15 4.39
C ASN A 85 -4.70 11.22 5.49
N TYR A 86 -3.55 11.16 6.16
CA TYR A 86 -3.23 12.06 7.28
C TYR A 86 -3.12 13.56 6.89
N LYS A 87 -3.11 13.90 5.60
CA LYS A 87 -3.08 15.29 5.12
C LYS A 87 -4.47 15.91 4.96
N GLY A 88 -5.54 15.10 4.97
CA GLY A 88 -6.92 15.56 4.77
C GLY A 88 -7.37 15.44 3.33
#